data_AF-A0A1Y2K898-F1
#
_entry.id   AF-A0A1Y2K898-F1
#
_cell.length_a   1.000
_cell.length_b   1.000
_cell.length_c   1.000
_cell.angle_alpha   90.00
_cell.angle_beta   90.00
_cell.angle_gamma   90.00
#
_symmetry.space_group_name_H-M   'P 1'
#
loop_
_entity.id
_entity.type
_entity.pdbx_description
1 polymer ?
#
loop_
_entity_poly.entity_id
_entity_poly.type
_entity_poly.pdbx_seq_one_letter_code
_entity_poly.pdbx_strand_id
1 'polypeptide(L)'
;MIHQAVEAEVAALLAQYIAEVDEAGRQQIVRYGYLRERSVQTGVGAISVRVPRVCDRRAILTEQKVRFRSSVNGARNLQRAQHFAEVAANQGQ
;
A
#
# COMPACT_ATOMS: atom_id res chain seq x y z
N MET A 1 -3.98 -11.35 11.39
CA MET A 1 -3.24 -10.25 12.06
C MET A 1 -2.80 -9.16 11.06
N ILE A 2 -1.86 -9.41 10.14
CA ILE A 2 -1.38 -8.37 9.21
C ILE A 2 -2.43 -7.96 8.17
N HIS A 3 -3.13 -8.92 7.56
CA HIS A 3 -4.18 -8.63 6.59
C HIS A 3 -5.28 -7.73 7.18
N GLN A 4 -5.78 -8.09 8.37
CA GLN A 4 -6.81 -7.35 9.09
C GLN A 4 -6.40 -5.90 9.38
N ALA A 5 -5.14 -5.68 9.77
CA ALA A 5 -4.62 -4.35 10.03
C ALA A 5 -4.63 -3.48 8.75
N VAL A 6 -4.22 -4.05 7.62
CA VAL A 6 -4.26 -3.36 6.32
C VAL A 6 -5.69 -3.07 5.90
N GLU A 7 -6.63 -3.99 6.12
CA GLU A 7 -8.05 -3.74 5.80
C GLU A 7 -8.65 -2.64 6.68
N ALA A 8 -8.30 -2.59 7.97
CA ALA A 8 -8.72 -1.51 8.86
C ALA A 8 -8.17 -0.14 8.42
N GLU A 9 -6.91 -0.07 7.98
CA GLU A 9 -6.33 1.16 7.42
C GLU A 9 -7.09 1.63 6.17
N VAL A 10 -7.48 0.71 5.29
CA VAL A 10 -8.23 1.03 4.07
C VAL A 10 -9.64 1.50 4.41
N ALA A 11 -10.32 0.84 5.35
CA ALA A 11 -11.63 1.28 5.81
C ALA A 11 -11.57 2.69 6.42
N ALA A 12 -10.54 2.98 7.23
CA ALA A 12 -10.32 4.30 7.79
C ALA A 12 -10.04 5.37 6.72
N LEU A 13 -9.29 5.02 5.66
CA LEU A 13 -9.09 5.94 4.53
C LEU A 13 -10.41 6.20 3.80
N LEU A 14 -11.17 5.16 3.47
CA LEU A 14 -12.45 5.32 2.76
C LEU A 14 -13.46 6.13 3.56
N ALA A 15 -13.48 5.97 4.89
CA ALA A 15 -14.33 6.76 5.78
C ALA A 15 -13.97 8.25 5.76
N GLN A 16 -12.68 8.60 5.69
CA GLN A 16 -12.25 10.00 5.59
C GLN A 16 -12.73 10.69 4.31
N TYR A 17 -12.84 9.93 3.21
CA TYR A 17 -13.24 10.44 1.90
C TYR A 17 -14.69 10.10 1.53
N ILE A 18 -15.52 9.70 2.50
CA ILE A 18 -16.91 9.29 2.26
C ILE A 18 -17.76 10.45 1.70
N ALA A 19 -17.46 11.67 2.13
CA ALA A 19 -18.13 12.89 1.69
C ALA A 19 -17.61 13.42 0.34
N GLU A 20 -16.50 12.88 -0.17
CA GLU A 20 -15.91 13.30 -1.43
C GLU A 20 -16.53 12.51 -2.58
N VAL A 21 -17.66 13.04 -3.06
CA VAL A 21 -18.48 12.49 -4.14
C VAL A 21 -18.42 13.39 -5.38
N ASP A 22 -18.60 12.78 -6.55
CA ASP A 22 -18.71 13.47 -7.83
C ASP A 22 -20.02 14.23 -7.99
N GLU A 23 -20.12 15.04 -9.05
CA GLU A 23 -21.37 15.70 -9.47
C GLU A 23 -22.50 14.68 -9.70
N ALA A 24 -22.14 13.44 -10.09
CA ALA A 24 -23.08 12.32 -10.21
C ALA A 24 -23.37 11.57 -8.89
N GLY A 25 -22.91 12.06 -7.73
CA GLY A 25 -23.11 11.44 -6.41
C GLY A 25 -22.30 10.16 -6.17
N ARG A 26 -21.27 9.91 -6.98
CA ARG A 26 -20.43 8.70 -6.88
C ARG A 26 -19.18 8.99 -6.05
N GLN A 27 -18.80 8.07 -5.16
CA GLN A 27 -17.55 8.21 -4.41
C GLN A 27 -16.34 8.33 -5.34
N GLN A 28 -15.53 9.35 -5.09
CA GLN A 28 -14.30 9.60 -5.84
C GLN A 28 -13.22 8.59 -5.49
N ILE A 29 -13.16 8.18 -4.22
CA ILE A 29 -12.17 7.22 -3.73
C ILE A 29 -12.82 5.84 -3.59
N VAL A 30 -12.37 4.88 -4.40
CA VAL A 30 -12.94 3.52 -4.41
C VAL A 30 -11.89 2.44 -4.20
N ARG A 31 -12.30 1.33 -3.59
CA ARG A 31 -11.51 0.09 -3.60
C ARG A 31 -11.62 -0.55 -4.99
N TYR A 32 -10.51 -0.65 -5.71
CA TYR A 32 -10.46 -1.19 -7.08
C TYR A 32 -9.98 -2.65 -7.15
N GLY A 33 -9.47 -3.20 -6.04
CA GLY A 33 -9.00 -4.58 -5.98
C GLY A 33 -7.81 -4.73 -5.06
N TYR A 34 -6.85 -5.58 -5.44
CA TYR A 34 -5.61 -5.79 -4.69
C TYR A 34 -4.39 -5.61 -5.59
N LEU A 35 -3.27 -5.19 -5.00
CA LEU A 35 -1.96 -5.29 -5.61
C LEU A 35 -1.49 -6.75 -5.60
N ARG A 36 -0.49 -7.05 -6.44
CA ARG A 36 0.17 -8.35 -6.45
C ARG A 36 0.63 -8.72 -5.04
N GLU A 37 0.42 -9.99 -4.68
CA GLU A 37 0.91 -10.54 -3.42
C GLU A 37 2.43 -10.41 -3.33
N ARG A 38 2.93 -10.06 -2.15
CA ARG A 38 4.37 -9.96 -1.88
C ARG A 38 4.68 -10.49 -0.50
N SER A 39 5.85 -11.07 -0.36
CA SER A 39 6.38 -11.52 0.93
C SER A 39 7.06 -10.36 1.66
N VAL A 40 6.63 -10.10 2.88
CA VAL A 40 7.23 -9.11 3.80
C VAL A 40 8.05 -9.86 4.82
N GLN A 41 9.34 -9.55 4.91
CA GLN A 41 10.20 -10.10 5.95
C GLN A 41 9.84 -9.44 7.28
N THR A 42 9.41 -10.23 8.24
CA THR A 42 9.17 -9.80 9.63
C THR A 42 10.13 -10.55 10.55
N GLY A 43 10.26 -10.12 11.82
CA GLY A 43 11.13 -10.80 12.80
C GLY A 43 10.74 -12.26 13.10
N VAL A 44 9.52 -12.66 12.71
CA VAL A 44 8.99 -14.03 12.83
C VAL A 44 9.20 -14.84 11.54
N GLY A 45 9.60 -14.21 10.44
CA GLY A 45 9.77 -14.84 9.13
C GLY A 45 9.10 -14.07 7.99
N ALA A 46 9.14 -14.65 6.78
CA ALA A 46 8.50 -14.08 5.60
C ALA A 46 7.00 -14.35 5.62
N ILE A 47 6.19 -13.29 5.53
CA ILE A 47 4.72 -13.37 5.50
C ILE A 47 4.22 -12.83 4.17
N SER A 48 3.42 -13.61 3.44
CA SER A 48 2.74 -13.16 2.23
C SER A 48 1.59 -12.20 2.56
N VAL A 49 1.62 -11.00 1.99
CA VAL A 49 0.60 -9.96 2.22
C VAL A 49 0.03 -9.47 0.90
N ARG A 50 -1.30 -9.37 0.83
CA ARG A 50 -2.04 -8.69 -0.24
C ARG A 50 -2.50 -7.32 0.25
N VAL A 51 -2.11 -6.28 -0.49
CA VAL A 51 -2.46 -4.89 -0.16
C VAL A 51 -3.64 -4.45 -1.03
N PRO A 52 -4.75 -3.97 -0.47
CA PRO A 52 -5.85 -3.44 -1.25
C PRO A 52 -5.42 -2.20 -2.05
N ARG A 53 -5.92 -2.11 -3.27
CA ARG A 53 -5.70 -0.98 -4.18
C ARG A 53 -6.88 -0.02 -4.03
N VAL A 54 -6.58 1.20 -3.61
CA VAL A 54 -7.51 2.32 -3.62
C VAL A 54 -7.24 3.16 -4.86
N CYS A 55 -8.28 3.42 -5.64
CA CYS A 55 -8.22 4.23 -6.84
C CYS A 55 -8.98 5.54 -6.59
N ASP A 56 -8.30 6.64 -6.82
CA ASP A 56 -8.90 7.96 -6.91
C ASP A 56 -9.40 8.17 -8.35
N ARG A 57 -10.70 8.39 -8.48
CA ARG A 57 -11.44 8.57 -9.75
C ARG A 57 -11.57 10.03 -10.16
N ARG A 58 -11.07 10.98 -9.35
CA ARG A 58 -11.05 12.39 -9.73
C ARG A 58 -10.43 12.52 -11.10
N ALA A 59 -11.10 13.29 -11.96
CA ALA A 59 -10.60 13.57 -13.30
C ALA A 59 -9.15 14.09 -13.22
N ILE A 60 -8.37 13.75 -14.24
CA ILE A 60 -6.91 13.99 -14.39
C ILE A 60 -6.49 15.45 -14.15
N LEU A 61 -7.45 16.37 -14.04
CA LEU A 61 -7.31 17.80 -13.78
C LEU A 61 -6.82 18.16 -12.37
N THR A 62 -6.88 17.24 -11.40
CA THR A 62 -6.39 17.53 -10.05
C THR A 62 -4.97 17.00 -9.86
N GLU A 63 -4.02 17.90 -9.60
CA GLU A 63 -2.63 17.54 -9.27
C GLU A 63 -2.52 16.75 -7.94
N GLN A 64 -3.59 16.75 -7.14
CA GLN A 64 -3.67 16.15 -5.81
C GLN A 64 -4.38 14.80 -5.85
N LYS A 65 -3.72 13.79 -6.44
CA LYS A 65 -4.22 12.41 -6.47
C LYS A 65 -4.04 11.72 -5.13
N VAL A 66 -5.15 11.29 -4.51
CA VAL A 66 -5.09 10.51 -3.26
C VAL A 66 -4.52 9.13 -3.53
N ARG A 67 -3.44 8.76 -2.82
CA ARG A 67 -2.81 7.44 -2.93
C ARG A 67 -2.79 6.76 -1.58
N PHE A 68 -3.36 5.57 -1.50
CA PHE A 68 -3.22 4.74 -0.31
C PHE A 68 -1.75 4.30 -0.13
N ARG A 69 -1.18 4.59 1.05
CA ARG A 69 0.09 4.04 1.51
C ARG A 69 -0.20 3.33 2.83
N SER A 70 -0.21 2.00 2.83
CA SER A 70 -0.27 1.22 4.08
C SER A 70 1.03 1.48 4.86
N SER A 71 0.90 1.82 6.15
CA SER A 71 2.03 2.00 7.06
C SER A 71 2.56 0.64 7.55
N VAL A 72 1.68 -0.35 7.60
CA VAL A 72 1.95 -1.72 8.05
C VAL A 72 2.87 -2.49 7.09
N ASN A 73 2.86 -2.15 5.79
CA ASN A 73 3.78 -2.76 4.84
C ASN A 73 5.01 -1.88 4.59
N GLY A 74 6.08 -2.13 5.34
CA GLY A 74 7.40 -1.55 5.10
C GLY A 74 7.82 -1.66 3.62
N ALA A 75 8.16 -0.51 3.04
CA ALA A 75 8.72 -0.29 1.70
C ALA A 75 8.01 -0.95 0.49
N ARG A 76 7.65 -0.10 -0.47
CA ARG A 76 7.12 -0.52 -1.79
C ARG A 76 8.15 -1.27 -2.66
N ASN A 77 9.41 -1.37 -2.21
CA ASN A 77 10.58 -1.86 -2.97
C ASN A 77 11.41 -2.94 -2.24
N LEU A 78 10.79 -3.83 -1.46
CA LEU A 78 11.52 -4.83 -0.67
C LEU A 78 12.19 -5.97 -1.50
N GLN A 79 12.08 -5.96 -2.84
CA GLN A 79 12.85 -6.90 -3.68
C GLN A 79 14.34 -6.54 -3.78
N ARG A 80 14.74 -5.29 -3.45
CA ARG A 80 16.14 -4.84 -3.49
C ARG A 80 16.84 -4.76 -2.13
N ALA A 81 16.13 -5.09 -1.04
CA ALA A 81 16.73 -5.06 0.30
C ALA A 81 17.56 -6.32 0.62
N GLN A 82 17.44 -7.39 -0.19
CA GLN A 82 18.27 -8.60 -0.03
C GLN A 82 19.67 -8.45 -0.64
N HIS A 83 19.90 -7.50 -1.56
CA HIS A 83 21.25 -7.29 -2.13
C HIS A 83 22.11 -6.29 -1.34
N PHE A 84 21.54 -5.53 -0.40
CA PHE A 84 22.33 -4.57 0.38
C PHE A 84 22.87 -5.16 1.70
N ALA A 85 22.27 -6.23 2.21
CA ALA A 85 22.77 -6.91 3.41
C ALA A 85 23.94 -7.88 3.12
N GLU A 86 24.14 -8.31 1.87
CA GLU A 86 25.20 -9.28 1.51
C GLU A 86 26.47 -8.62 0.93
N VAL A 87 26.39 -7.37 0.44
CA VAL A 87 27.56 -6.67 -0.15
C VAL A 87 28.44 -5.99 0.93
N ALA A 88 27.96 -5.85 2.16
CA ALA A 88 28.75 -5.28 3.27
C ALA A 88 29.71 -6.29 3.94
N ALA A 89 29.66 -7.58 3.57
CA ALA A 89 30.49 -8.62 4.18
C ALA A 89 31.72 -9.01 3.33
N ASN A 90 31.93 -8.41 2.16
CA ASN A 90 33.02 -8.81 1.25
C ASN A 90 33.82 -7.64 0.66
N GLN A 91 33.98 -6.56 1.44
CA GLN A 91 35.02 -5.55 1.19
C GLN A 91 35.99 -5.56 2.37
N GLY A 92 36.87 -6.55 2.33
CA GLY A 92 37.84 -6.82 3.37
C GLY A 92 38.91 -7.82 2.92
N GLN A 93 39.41 -7.68 1.69
CA GLN A 93 40.71 -8.15 1.22
C GLN A 93 41.21 -7.16 0.17
#